data_AF-A0A350XEG6-F1
#
_entry.id   AF-A0A350XEG6-F1
#
_cell.length_a   1.000
_cell.length_b   1.000
_cell.length_c   1.000
_cell.angle_alpha   90.00
_cell.angle_beta   90.00
_cell.angle_gamma   90.00
#
_symmetry.space_group_name_H-M   'P 1'
#
loop_
_entity.id
_entity.type
_entity.pdbx_description
1 polymer ?
#
loop_
_entity_poly.entity_id
_entity_poly.type
_entity_poly.pdbx_seq_one_letter_code
_entity_poly.pdbx_strand_id
1 'polypeptide(L)'
;MPDPNRNYLQLLPESNPCFPLSIPEISDCQQSIRTYQIASVLKPVKEREATHPFYKGTLVKTGKYFGVVSKINPNSHASIQISWWQPNSDKIEERIWYPLDYLPGCKIEPLTLFVSQKTFLTIPANTLVMTNAEELIQFSHPQLFWLKEVSPDGYHLLNQSQLWIFPHDNFPGIPFACINELPEHAKLEASVRLTPTDIKIRADLWLALNSQPELLMNIVTFATTETHLIEGFKHSKYLEGEDYLIADLKTTWEQAYFQHIEEKKRSEGLYGFKVGTRVVQSISKQYVKPKKSPYDYLFGFVVDLEPKAEKPALVHWDNVDSPTYYNQEEINLFSICPIEQVKISNQVCYQISTDEKFYRAFVGFSSKKVARSWWRHIKRELGYLSQLVELPPAENPTGCKYNYIATDWQQKTLKARLRHLQIVASWDLTKVKDKPNKI
;
A
#
# COMPACT_ATOMS: atom_id res chain seq x y z
N MET A 1 -67.27 28.18 15.43
CA MET A 1 -67.63 28.13 14.00
C MET A 1 -66.45 28.66 13.20
N PRO A 2 -66.13 28.10 12.04
CA PRO A 2 -65.81 26.70 11.81
C PRO A 2 -64.45 26.56 11.09
N ASP A 3 -63.95 25.32 11.13
CA ASP A 3 -62.93 24.75 10.28
C ASP A 3 -63.38 24.69 8.81
N PRO A 4 -62.48 24.83 7.82
CA PRO A 4 -62.64 24.20 6.53
C PRO A 4 -61.50 23.18 6.31
N ASN A 5 -61.71 21.97 6.79
CA ASN A 5 -61.82 20.73 6.00
C ASN A 5 -60.88 20.62 4.77
N ARG A 6 -59.92 19.68 4.73
CA ARG A 6 -60.04 18.19 4.74
C ARG A 6 -59.85 17.61 3.33
N ASN A 7 -59.32 16.37 3.35
CA ASN A 7 -59.20 15.34 2.30
C ASN A 7 -57.89 15.43 1.50
N TYR A 8 -56.95 14.48 1.55
CA TYR A 8 -57.09 13.02 1.61
C TYR A 8 -55.95 12.35 2.42
N LEU A 9 -56.25 11.95 3.66
CA LEU A 9 -55.57 10.86 4.37
C LEU A 9 -56.66 9.81 4.63
N GLN A 10 -56.96 9.00 3.62
CA GLN A 10 -57.71 7.75 3.78
C GLN A 10 -57.23 6.78 2.71
N LEU A 11 -56.45 5.79 3.15
CA LEU A 11 -56.52 4.36 2.80
C LEU A 11 -55.23 3.69 3.30
N LEU A 12 -54.99 3.79 4.61
CA LEU A 12 -54.28 2.75 5.35
C LEU A 12 -55.33 2.12 6.26
N PRO A 13 -55.54 0.79 6.21
CA PRO A 13 -56.37 0.13 7.21
C PRO A 13 -55.78 0.38 8.59
N GLU A 14 -56.60 1.00 9.44
CA GLU A 14 -56.36 1.16 10.86
C GLU A 14 -56.26 -0.21 11.53
N SER A 15 -55.03 -0.69 11.68
CA SER A 15 -54.61 -1.52 12.79
C SER A 15 -53.09 -1.51 12.80
N ASN A 16 -52.50 -0.63 13.61
CA ASN A 16 -51.18 -0.89 14.17
C ASN A 16 -51.42 -1.71 15.43
N PRO A 17 -51.25 -3.04 15.43
CA PRO A 17 -50.90 -3.68 16.69
C PRO A 17 -49.52 -3.11 17.05
N CYS A 18 -49.44 -2.47 18.19
CA CYS A 18 -48.18 -2.22 18.86
C CYS A 18 -47.56 -3.61 19.11
N PHE A 19 -46.66 -4.05 18.24
CA PHE A 19 -45.97 -5.33 18.41
C PHE A 19 -44.73 -5.09 19.27
N PRO A 20 -44.63 -5.67 20.47
CA PRO A 20 -43.35 -5.76 21.13
C PRO A 20 -42.47 -6.67 20.26
N LEU A 21 -41.42 -6.10 19.65
CA LEU A 21 -40.32 -6.87 19.09
C LEU A 21 -39.48 -7.40 20.26
N SER A 22 -40.04 -8.35 21.00
CA SER A 22 -39.27 -9.18 21.93
C SER A 22 -38.52 -10.19 21.07
N ILE A 23 -37.21 -9.98 20.88
CA ILE A 23 -36.31 -11.07 20.52
C ILE A 23 -36.41 -12.07 21.68
N PRO A 24 -36.81 -13.34 21.48
CA PRO A 24 -36.84 -14.29 22.57
C PRO A 24 -35.41 -14.49 23.05
N GLU A 25 -35.13 -14.09 24.29
CA GLU A 25 -34.01 -14.67 25.03
C GLU A 25 -34.21 -16.19 25.03
N ILE A 26 -33.11 -16.90 24.77
CA ILE A 26 -33.08 -18.35 24.65
C ILE A 26 -33.51 -18.95 25.99
N SER A 27 -34.80 -19.25 26.10
CA SER A 27 -35.37 -20.11 27.13
C SER A 27 -35.77 -21.42 26.45
N ASP A 28 -35.11 -22.50 26.88
CA ASP A 28 -35.36 -23.87 26.47
C ASP A 28 -36.86 -24.23 26.53
N CYS A 29 -37.48 -24.30 25.36
CA CYS A 29 -38.75 -24.98 25.16
C CYS A 29 -38.74 -25.58 23.76
N GLN A 30 -38.59 -26.92 23.67
CA GLN A 30 -38.73 -27.69 22.44
C GLN A 30 -40.18 -27.59 21.94
N GLN A 31 -40.53 -26.50 21.27
CA GLN A 31 -41.69 -26.45 20.40
C GLN A 31 -41.28 -27.10 19.06
N SER A 32 -41.94 -28.21 18.70
CA SER A 32 -41.71 -28.87 17.42
C SER A 32 -42.01 -27.89 16.28
N ILE A 33 -40.99 -27.50 15.53
CA ILE A 33 -41.14 -26.66 14.34
C ILE A 33 -41.92 -27.47 13.29
N ARG A 34 -43.05 -26.95 12.80
CA ARG A 34 -43.78 -27.58 11.69
C ARG A 34 -43.14 -27.20 10.37
N THR A 35 -42.76 -28.19 9.57
CA THR A 35 -42.11 -27.98 8.27
C THR A 35 -43.09 -28.21 7.12
N TYR A 36 -43.20 -27.23 6.23
CA TYR A 36 -43.99 -27.29 5.00
C TYR A 36 -43.04 -27.24 3.80
N GLN A 37 -42.97 -28.34 3.03
CA GLN A 37 -42.20 -28.38 1.79
C GLN A 37 -43.14 -28.16 0.61
N ILE A 38 -42.92 -27.10 -0.15
CA ILE A 38 -43.78 -26.69 -1.27
C ILE A 38 -43.30 -27.37 -2.55
N ALA A 39 -44.19 -28.10 -3.20
CA ALA A 39 -43.95 -28.71 -4.50
C ALA A 39 -44.05 -27.68 -5.63
N SER A 40 -45.07 -26.81 -5.57
CA SER A 40 -45.31 -25.81 -6.61
C SER A 40 -46.18 -24.63 -6.13
N VAL A 41 -46.10 -23.52 -6.86
CA VAL A 41 -46.86 -22.29 -6.64
C VAL A 41 -47.82 -22.10 -7.81
N LEU A 42 -49.11 -22.09 -7.53
CA LEU A 42 -50.17 -22.13 -8.54
C LEU A 42 -50.68 -20.73 -8.92
N LYS A 43 -50.71 -19.78 -7.97
CA LYS A 43 -51.06 -18.36 -8.17
C LYS A 43 -50.44 -17.48 -7.06
N PRO A 44 -50.24 -16.16 -7.25
CA PRO A 44 -50.21 -15.48 -8.54
C PRO A 44 -48.85 -15.71 -9.22
N VAL A 45 -48.88 -16.38 -10.37
CA VAL A 45 -47.70 -16.48 -11.25
C VAL A 45 -47.65 -15.20 -12.08
N LYS A 46 -46.62 -14.37 -11.89
CA LYS A 46 -46.26 -13.38 -12.91
C LYS A 46 -45.46 -14.11 -13.99
N GLU A 47 -45.82 -13.88 -15.24
CA GLU A 47 -45.09 -14.41 -16.40
C GLU A 47 -43.63 -13.96 -16.36
N ARG A 48 -42.72 -14.93 -16.45
CA ARG A 48 -41.29 -14.72 -16.63
C ARG A 48 -41.06 -14.52 -18.13
N GLU A 49 -41.05 -13.28 -18.59
CA GLU A 49 -40.41 -12.94 -19.86
C GLU A 49 -39.20 -12.05 -19.57
N ALA A 50 -38.01 -12.65 -19.49
CA ALA A 50 -36.79 -12.10 -20.08
C ALA A 50 -35.58 -13.00 -19.81
N THR A 51 -34.76 -13.14 -20.86
CA THR A 51 -33.45 -13.81 -20.93
C THR A 51 -32.31 -13.02 -20.24
N HIS A 52 -32.62 -11.98 -19.46
CA HIS A 52 -31.63 -11.06 -18.87
C HIS A 52 -31.95 -10.65 -17.41
N PRO A 53 -30.94 -10.32 -16.57
CA PRO A 53 -31.12 -10.13 -15.12
C PRO A 53 -31.86 -8.84 -14.70
N PHE A 54 -32.16 -7.92 -15.62
CA PHE A 54 -32.88 -6.67 -15.35
C PHE A 54 -34.33 -6.76 -15.83
N TYR A 55 -35.30 -6.65 -14.94
CA TYR A 55 -36.73 -6.56 -15.26
C TYR A 55 -37.34 -5.31 -14.63
N LYS A 56 -38.55 -4.92 -15.05
CA LYS A 56 -39.24 -3.77 -14.45
C LYS A 56 -39.45 -4.03 -12.96
N GLY A 57 -38.92 -3.16 -12.12
CA GLY A 57 -38.92 -3.29 -10.67
C GLY A 57 -37.64 -3.86 -10.08
N THR A 58 -36.65 -4.27 -10.90
CA THR A 58 -35.33 -4.68 -10.40
C THR A 58 -34.67 -3.51 -9.69
N LEU A 59 -34.30 -3.72 -8.42
CA LEU A 59 -33.46 -2.81 -7.67
C LEU A 59 -32.02 -2.95 -8.13
N VAL A 60 -31.34 -1.83 -8.35
CA VAL A 60 -29.98 -1.75 -8.89
C VAL A 60 -29.13 -0.87 -7.99
N LYS A 61 -27.82 -1.15 -7.97
CA LYS A 61 -26.83 -0.32 -7.26
C LYS A 61 -25.69 0.07 -8.19
N THR A 62 -25.12 1.25 -7.96
CA THR A 62 -23.80 1.63 -8.49
C THR A 62 -23.04 2.39 -7.41
N GLY A 63 -21.97 1.79 -6.89
CA GLY A 63 -21.25 2.32 -5.73
C GLY A 63 -22.18 2.48 -4.51
N LYS A 64 -22.47 3.73 -4.13
CA LYS A 64 -23.35 4.10 -3.00
C LYS A 64 -24.78 4.49 -3.43
N TYR A 65 -25.05 4.54 -4.72
CA TYR A 65 -26.35 4.95 -5.26
C TYR A 65 -27.24 3.74 -5.51
N PHE A 66 -28.51 3.90 -5.17
CA PHE A 66 -29.55 2.90 -5.40
C PHE A 66 -30.53 3.42 -6.43
N GLY A 67 -31.08 2.52 -7.24
CA GLY A 67 -32.13 2.84 -8.18
C GLY A 67 -33.06 1.66 -8.42
N VAL A 68 -34.13 1.92 -9.17
CA VAL A 68 -35.08 0.89 -9.62
C VAL A 68 -35.26 0.99 -11.13
N VAL A 69 -35.25 -0.15 -11.80
CA VAL A 69 -35.60 -0.24 -13.22
C VAL A 69 -37.08 0.10 -13.36
N SER A 70 -37.38 1.29 -13.89
CA SER A 70 -38.74 1.82 -13.98
C SER A 70 -39.43 1.41 -15.28
N LYS A 71 -38.69 1.28 -16.38
CA LYS A 71 -39.19 0.83 -17.69
C LYS A 71 -38.15 0.03 -18.44
N ILE A 72 -38.62 -0.88 -19.29
CA ILE A 72 -37.80 -1.61 -20.27
C ILE A 72 -38.46 -1.43 -21.64
N ASN A 73 -37.66 -1.05 -22.62
CA ASN A 73 -38.05 -0.97 -24.01
C ASN A 73 -37.09 -1.85 -24.84
N PRO A 74 -37.45 -3.11 -25.12
CA PRO A 74 -36.56 -4.06 -25.79
C PRO A 74 -36.20 -3.65 -27.22
N ASN A 75 -36.98 -2.75 -27.84
CA ASN A 75 -36.79 -2.31 -29.23
C ASN A 75 -35.96 -1.01 -29.35
N SER A 76 -35.32 -0.56 -28.26
CA SER A 76 -34.54 0.68 -28.20
C SER A 76 -33.07 0.39 -27.87
N HIS A 77 -32.14 1.14 -28.49
CA HIS A 77 -30.72 1.11 -28.16
C HIS A 77 -30.44 1.50 -26.69
N ALA A 78 -31.27 2.37 -26.10
CA ALA A 78 -31.29 2.59 -24.66
C ALA A 78 -32.49 1.84 -24.08
N SER A 79 -32.25 0.58 -23.71
CA SER A 79 -33.32 -0.40 -23.48
C SER A 79 -33.87 -0.36 -22.05
N ILE A 80 -33.14 0.22 -21.09
CA ILE A 80 -33.48 0.17 -19.65
C ILE A 80 -33.54 1.58 -19.06
N GLN A 81 -34.66 1.96 -18.47
CA GLN A 81 -34.77 3.19 -17.68
C GLN A 81 -34.59 2.88 -16.20
N ILE A 82 -33.64 3.54 -15.53
CA ILE A 82 -33.43 3.45 -14.08
C ILE A 82 -33.81 4.78 -13.44
N SER A 83 -34.65 4.70 -12.40
CA SER A 83 -34.97 5.80 -11.50
C SER A 83 -34.04 5.73 -10.28
N TRP A 84 -33.18 6.73 -10.09
CA TRP A 84 -32.21 6.78 -8.98
C TRP A 84 -32.77 7.56 -7.79
N TRP A 85 -32.49 7.09 -6.58
CA TRP A 85 -32.80 7.82 -5.35
C TRP A 85 -31.79 8.93 -5.09
N GLN A 86 -32.29 10.02 -4.50
CA GLN A 86 -31.45 11.06 -3.91
C GLN A 86 -30.63 10.47 -2.76
N PRO A 87 -29.34 10.81 -2.63
CA PRO A 87 -28.56 10.45 -1.46
C PRO A 87 -29.26 10.91 -0.17
N ASN A 88 -29.47 9.98 0.76
CA ASN A 88 -30.09 10.24 2.08
C ASN A 88 -31.52 10.82 2.02
N SER A 89 -32.30 10.48 0.98
CA SER A 89 -33.68 10.97 0.82
C SER A 89 -34.56 9.92 0.14
N ASP A 90 -35.83 9.85 0.54
CA ASP A 90 -36.82 8.97 -0.09
C ASP A 90 -37.29 9.48 -1.46
N LYS A 91 -36.73 10.61 -1.92
CA LYS A 91 -37.07 11.25 -3.19
C LYS A 91 -36.28 10.66 -4.35
N ILE A 92 -36.96 10.42 -5.46
CA ILE A 92 -36.33 9.97 -6.72
C ILE A 92 -35.79 11.20 -7.44
N GLU A 93 -34.48 11.24 -7.71
CA GLU A 93 -33.79 12.40 -8.30
C GLU A 93 -33.84 12.38 -9.83
N GLU A 94 -33.49 11.25 -10.44
CA GLU A 94 -33.18 11.18 -11.87
C GLU A 94 -33.72 9.90 -12.51
N ARG A 95 -34.27 10.03 -13.72
CA ARG A 95 -34.69 8.89 -14.57
C ARG A 95 -33.81 8.83 -15.81
N ILE A 96 -32.85 7.91 -15.83
CA ILE A 96 -31.85 7.82 -16.89
C ILE A 96 -32.08 6.55 -17.71
N TRP A 97 -31.97 6.66 -19.03
CA TRP A 97 -32.00 5.53 -19.95
C TRP A 97 -30.59 5.01 -20.22
N TYR A 98 -30.40 3.70 -20.09
CA TYR A 98 -29.14 2.99 -20.29
C TYR A 98 -29.27 1.96 -21.42
N PRO A 99 -28.29 1.90 -22.33
CA PRO A 99 -28.05 0.72 -23.15
C PRO A 99 -27.65 -0.46 -22.27
N LEU A 100 -28.12 -1.67 -22.60
CA LEU A 100 -27.77 -2.90 -21.89
C LEU A 100 -26.25 -3.11 -21.82
N ASP A 101 -25.54 -2.84 -22.92
CA ASP A 101 -24.09 -3.03 -23.04
C ASP A 101 -23.28 -2.05 -22.18
N TYR A 102 -23.89 -0.96 -21.74
CA TYR A 102 -23.22 0.08 -20.93
C TYR A 102 -23.32 -0.18 -19.42
N LEU A 103 -24.25 -1.02 -18.97
CA LEU A 103 -24.47 -1.31 -17.55
C LEU A 103 -23.22 -1.89 -16.85
N PRO A 104 -22.46 -2.84 -17.44
CA PRO A 104 -21.23 -3.34 -16.82
C PRO A 104 -20.15 -2.26 -16.69
N GLY A 105 -20.00 -1.40 -17.70
CA GLY A 105 -19.05 -0.28 -17.68
C GLY A 105 -19.35 0.74 -16.59
N CYS A 106 -20.63 0.94 -16.28
CA CYS A 106 -21.10 1.81 -15.19
C CYS A 106 -21.14 1.11 -13.82
N LYS A 107 -20.70 -0.15 -13.71
CA LYS A 107 -20.81 -0.98 -12.49
C LYS A 107 -22.23 -1.00 -11.91
N ILE A 108 -23.24 -0.98 -12.78
CA ILE A 108 -24.64 -1.05 -12.38
C ILE A 108 -25.01 -2.53 -12.29
N GLU A 109 -25.25 -2.99 -11.06
CA GLU A 109 -25.55 -4.39 -10.79
C GLU A 109 -26.92 -4.52 -10.12
N PRO A 110 -27.68 -5.59 -10.40
CA PRO A 110 -28.88 -5.92 -9.64
C PRO A 110 -28.53 -6.09 -8.16
N LEU A 111 -29.32 -5.49 -7.28
CA LEU A 111 -29.18 -5.71 -5.85
C LEU A 111 -29.63 -7.15 -5.53
N THR A 112 -28.81 -7.91 -4.83
CA THR A 112 -29.20 -9.23 -4.30
C THR A 112 -30.22 -9.02 -3.18
N LEU A 113 -31.50 -9.23 -3.47
CA LEU A 113 -32.61 -8.92 -2.55
C LEU A 113 -32.92 -10.01 -1.53
N PHE A 114 -32.48 -11.24 -1.75
CA PHE A 114 -32.76 -12.39 -0.88
C PHE A 114 -31.46 -12.86 -0.20
N VAL A 115 -30.95 -12.06 0.73
CA VAL A 115 -29.77 -12.41 1.54
C VAL A 115 -30.23 -13.18 2.77
N SER A 116 -29.76 -14.43 2.92
CA SER A 116 -30.02 -15.29 4.07
C SER A 116 -29.76 -14.56 5.39
N GLN A 117 -30.63 -14.79 6.36
CA GLN A 117 -30.61 -14.22 7.72
C GLN A 117 -30.77 -12.69 7.79
N LYS A 118 -30.74 -11.97 6.67
CA LYS A 118 -30.84 -10.51 6.61
C LYS A 118 -32.14 -10.00 6.00
N THR A 119 -32.87 -10.84 5.29
CA THR A 119 -34.06 -10.42 4.54
C THR A 119 -35.34 -10.86 5.24
N PHE A 120 -36.24 -9.91 5.50
CA PHE A 120 -37.65 -10.18 5.72
C PHE A 120 -38.40 -10.03 4.40
N LEU A 121 -39.25 -10.98 4.09
CA LEU A 121 -40.06 -10.98 2.87
C LEU A 121 -41.51 -11.30 3.18
N THR A 122 -42.40 -10.93 2.28
CA THR A 122 -43.82 -11.21 2.38
C THR A 122 -44.25 -12.14 1.25
N ILE A 123 -45.11 -13.10 1.56
CA ILE A 123 -45.84 -13.87 0.56
C ILE A 123 -47.16 -13.13 0.31
N PRO A 124 -47.49 -12.73 -0.93
CA PRO A 124 -48.70 -11.97 -1.23
C PRO A 124 -49.98 -12.69 -0.81
N ALA A 125 -51.02 -11.93 -0.51
CA ALA A 125 -52.38 -12.48 -0.37
C ALA A 125 -52.83 -13.14 -1.68
N ASN A 126 -53.70 -14.14 -1.55
CA ASN A 126 -54.18 -15.01 -2.63
C ASN A 126 -53.10 -15.85 -3.31
N THR A 127 -51.96 -16.03 -2.67
CA THR A 127 -50.97 -17.01 -3.11
C THR A 127 -51.51 -18.42 -2.81
N LEU A 128 -51.55 -19.28 -3.82
CA LEU A 128 -51.98 -20.68 -3.70
C LEU A 128 -50.76 -21.58 -3.94
N VAL A 129 -50.46 -22.45 -2.96
CA VAL A 129 -49.32 -23.37 -3.02
C VAL A 129 -49.77 -24.80 -2.79
N MET A 130 -49.05 -25.75 -3.39
CA MET A 130 -49.24 -27.19 -3.19
C MET A 130 -48.03 -27.75 -2.46
N THR A 131 -48.26 -28.43 -1.33
CA THR A 131 -47.18 -29.09 -0.58
C THR A 131 -46.78 -30.42 -1.24
N ASN A 132 -45.62 -30.97 -0.86
CA ASN A 132 -45.22 -32.32 -1.25
C ASN A 132 -46.16 -33.42 -0.73
N ALA A 133 -47.01 -33.11 0.26
CA ALA A 133 -48.04 -34.00 0.78
C ALA A 133 -49.40 -33.84 0.05
N GLU A 134 -49.41 -33.17 -1.10
CA GLU A 134 -50.60 -32.88 -1.92
C GLU A 134 -51.65 -31.99 -1.22
N GLU A 135 -51.27 -31.26 -0.17
CA GLU A 135 -52.14 -30.31 0.50
C GLU A 135 -52.12 -28.96 -0.22
N LEU A 136 -53.32 -28.41 -0.49
CA LEU A 136 -53.48 -27.07 -1.06
C LEU A 136 -53.62 -26.03 0.05
N ILE A 137 -52.71 -25.06 0.06
CA ILE A 137 -52.70 -23.97 1.05
C ILE A 137 -52.84 -22.63 0.34
N GLN A 138 -53.83 -21.84 0.74
CA GLN A 138 -54.03 -20.48 0.26
C GLN A 138 -53.70 -19.46 1.35
N PHE A 139 -52.81 -18.52 1.02
CA PHE A 139 -52.48 -17.39 1.88
C PHE A 139 -53.58 -16.33 1.77
N SER A 140 -54.44 -16.23 2.79
CA SER A 140 -55.57 -15.27 2.80
C SER A 140 -55.13 -13.81 2.96
N HIS A 141 -54.03 -13.57 3.67
CA HIS A 141 -53.45 -12.26 3.92
C HIS A 141 -51.94 -12.30 3.63
N PRO A 142 -51.30 -11.15 3.36
CA PRO A 142 -49.85 -11.13 3.19
C PRO A 142 -49.17 -11.59 4.48
N GLN A 143 -48.38 -12.66 4.40
CA GLN A 143 -47.68 -13.21 5.55
C GLN A 143 -46.21 -12.83 5.50
N LEU A 144 -45.67 -12.35 6.63
CA LEU A 144 -44.27 -12.01 6.79
C LEU A 144 -43.45 -13.26 7.14
N PHE A 145 -42.32 -13.40 6.47
CA PHE A 145 -41.34 -14.46 6.69
C PHE A 145 -39.95 -13.87 6.86
N TRP A 146 -39.15 -14.51 7.69
CA TRP A 146 -37.71 -14.31 7.74
C TRP A 146 -37.03 -15.32 6.83
N LEU A 147 -36.18 -14.84 5.91
CA LEU A 147 -35.40 -15.72 5.05
C LEU A 147 -34.24 -16.29 5.86
N LYS A 148 -34.36 -17.55 6.32
CA LYS A 148 -33.35 -18.21 7.12
C LYS A 148 -32.14 -18.63 6.27
N GLU A 149 -32.41 -19.25 5.13
CA GLU A 149 -31.37 -19.83 4.26
C GLU A 149 -31.86 -19.92 2.81
N VAL A 150 -30.93 -19.87 1.86
CA VAL A 150 -31.16 -20.22 0.46
C VAL A 150 -30.27 -21.42 0.15
N SER A 151 -30.85 -22.61 -0.01
CA SER A 151 -30.14 -23.87 -0.26
C SER A 151 -30.45 -24.39 -1.67
N PRO A 152 -29.81 -25.47 -2.14
CA PRO A 152 -30.18 -26.13 -3.40
C PRO A 152 -31.65 -26.56 -3.45
N ASP A 153 -32.25 -26.87 -2.30
CA ASP A 153 -33.65 -27.30 -2.17
C ASP A 153 -34.64 -26.15 -2.30
N GLY A 154 -34.19 -24.90 -2.18
CA GLY A 154 -35.04 -23.71 -2.31
C GLY A 154 -34.79 -22.62 -1.27
N TYR A 155 -35.80 -21.76 -1.10
CA TYR A 155 -35.84 -20.68 -0.11
C TYR A 155 -36.43 -21.18 1.21
N HIS A 156 -35.64 -21.15 2.27
CA HIS A 156 -36.06 -21.55 3.63
C HIS A 156 -36.58 -20.34 4.38
N LEU A 157 -37.89 -20.30 4.58
CA LEU A 157 -38.61 -19.22 5.20
C LEU A 157 -39.08 -19.62 6.60
N LEU A 158 -38.82 -18.77 7.58
CA LEU A 158 -39.30 -18.96 8.95
C LEU A 158 -40.42 -17.97 9.25
N ASN A 159 -41.53 -18.46 9.77
CA ASN A 159 -42.60 -17.64 10.35
C ASN A 159 -43.00 -18.26 11.70
N GLN A 160 -42.71 -17.56 12.79
CA GLN A 160 -42.90 -18.04 14.17
C GLN A 160 -42.28 -19.44 14.35
N SER A 161 -43.11 -20.48 14.51
CA SER A 161 -42.71 -21.87 14.72
C SER A 161 -42.90 -22.75 13.47
N GLN A 162 -42.98 -22.14 12.29
CA GLN A 162 -43.16 -22.84 11.02
C GLN A 162 -41.98 -22.59 10.08
N LEU A 163 -41.45 -23.67 9.50
CA LEU A 163 -40.44 -23.63 8.45
C LEU A 163 -41.09 -23.95 7.11
N TRP A 164 -40.95 -23.06 6.14
CA TRP A 164 -41.50 -23.24 4.81
C TRP A 164 -40.35 -23.29 3.80
N ILE A 165 -40.33 -24.33 2.97
CA ILE A 165 -39.30 -24.51 1.94
C ILE A 165 -39.98 -24.33 0.60
N PHE A 166 -39.70 -23.20 -0.05
CA PHE A 166 -40.23 -22.88 -1.38
C PHE A 166 -39.23 -23.25 -2.47
N PRO A 167 -39.68 -23.82 -3.60
CA PRO A 167 -38.79 -24.10 -4.72
C PRO A 167 -38.24 -22.80 -5.30
N HIS A 168 -37.08 -22.90 -5.96
CA HIS A 168 -36.48 -21.76 -6.68
C HIS A 168 -37.38 -21.23 -7.79
N ASP A 169 -38.10 -22.13 -8.43
CA ASP A 169 -39.00 -21.82 -9.53
C ASP A 169 -40.30 -21.20 -9.01
N ASN A 170 -40.70 -20.08 -9.63
CA ASN A 170 -41.94 -19.37 -9.34
C ASN A 170 -42.09 -18.92 -7.87
N PHE A 171 -40.97 -18.65 -7.19
CA PHE A 171 -40.98 -18.13 -5.82
C PHE A 171 -41.77 -16.81 -5.71
N PRO A 172 -42.84 -16.73 -4.89
CA PRO A 172 -43.73 -15.57 -4.88
C PRO A 172 -43.31 -14.50 -3.85
N GLY A 173 -42.18 -14.69 -3.15
CA GLY A 173 -41.74 -13.79 -2.09
C GLY A 173 -41.40 -12.39 -2.58
N ILE A 174 -41.88 -11.37 -1.87
CA ILE A 174 -41.55 -9.96 -2.10
C ILE A 174 -40.72 -9.48 -0.91
N PRO A 175 -39.47 -9.00 -1.11
CA PRO A 175 -38.66 -8.46 -0.02
C PRO A 175 -39.38 -7.26 0.61
N PHE A 176 -39.53 -7.28 1.93
CA PHE A 176 -40.25 -6.28 2.71
C PHE A 176 -39.27 -5.37 3.48
N ALA A 177 -38.27 -5.95 4.13
CA ALA A 177 -37.24 -5.23 4.85
C ALA A 177 -35.92 -6.01 4.83
N CYS A 178 -34.80 -5.31 4.90
CA CYS A 178 -33.48 -5.90 5.08
C CYS A 178 -32.87 -5.37 6.38
N ILE A 179 -32.30 -6.25 7.19
CA ILE A 179 -31.49 -5.87 8.34
C ILE A 179 -30.15 -5.35 7.77
N ASN A 180 -30.02 -4.03 7.72
CA ASN A 180 -28.70 -3.41 7.69
C ASN A 180 -28.15 -3.54 9.11
N GLU A 181 -27.30 -4.54 9.34
CA GLU A 181 -26.48 -4.56 10.55
C GLU A 181 -25.70 -3.24 10.59
N LEU A 182 -26.00 -2.39 11.58
CA LEU A 182 -25.08 -1.35 11.98
C LEU A 182 -23.72 -2.04 12.21
N PRO A 183 -22.61 -1.47 11.71
CA PRO A 183 -21.30 -2.08 11.89
C PRO A 183 -21.13 -2.45 13.36
N GLU A 184 -20.72 -3.68 13.64
CA GLU A 184 -20.52 -4.22 14.99
C GLU A 184 -19.87 -3.16 15.90
N HIS A 185 -20.24 -3.10 17.18
CA HIS A 185 -19.72 -2.11 18.14
C HIS A 185 -18.17 -1.98 18.08
N ALA A 186 -17.47 -3.08 17.78
CA ALA A 186 -16.03 -3.12 17.54
C ALA A 186 -15.56 -2.29 16.32
N LYS A 187 -16.33 -2.26 15.23
CA LYS A 187 -16.07 -1.42 14.04
C LYS A 187 -16.37 0.05 14.28
N LEU A 188 -17.34 0.36 15.14
CA LEU A 188 -17.64 1.73 15.57
C LEU A 188 -16.57 2.25 16.54
N GLU A 189 -16.13 1.46 17.53
CA GLU A 189 -14.99 1.79 18.39
C GLU A 189 -13.68 1.93 17.60
N ALA A 190 -13.42 1.06 16.62
CA ALA A 190 -12.25 1.16 15.74
C ALA A 190 -12.29 2.37 14.78
N SER A 191 -13.45 3.02 14.62
CA SER A 191 -13.56 4.28 13.86
C SER A 191 -13.31 5.53 14.69
N VAL A 192 -13.39 5.40 16.04
CA VAL A 192 -13.05 6.46 17.00
C VAL A 192 -11.60 6.32 17.48
N ARG A 193 -11.10 5.09 17.57
CA ARG A 193 -9.72 4.77 17.93
C ARG A 193 -8.78 4.92 16.75
N LEU A 194 -7.55 5.33 17.01
CA LEU A 194 -6.50 5.33 15.99
C LEU A 194 -6.25 3.91 15.51
N THR A 195 -6.27 3.72 14.20
CA THR A 195 -5.88 2.44 13.62
C THR A 195 -4.37 2.24 13.71
N PRO A 196 -3.86 0.99 13.65
CA PRO A 196 -2.41 0.73 13.61
C PRO A 196 -1.70 1.53 12.49
N THR A 197 -2.37 1.70 11.35
CA THR A 197 -1.86 2.49 10.23
C THR A 197 -1.72 3.97 10.59
N ASP A 198 -2.70 4.55 11.27
CA ASP A 198 -2.66 5.95 11.69
C ASP A 198 -1.56 6.20 12.72
N ILE A 199 -1.44 5.29 13.71
CA ILE A 199 -0.39 5.35 14.72
C ILE A 199 0.99 5.29 14.05
N LYS A 200 1.17 4.37 13.08
CA LYS A 200 2.42 4.25 12.35
C LYS A 200 2.77 5.52 11.59
N ILE A 201 1.85 6.09 10.81
CA ILE A 201 2.10 7.32 10.04
C ILE A 201 2.49 8.47 10.98
N ARG A 202 1.81 8.59 12.13
CA ARG A 202 2.12 9.60 13.14
C ARG A 202 3.49 9.35 13.79
N ALA A 203 3.85 8.10 14.07
CA ALA A 203 5.15 7.72 14.62
C ALA A 203 6.27 8.04 13.63
N ASP A 204 6.12 7.66 12.37
CA ASP A 204 7.08 7.96 11.29
C ASP A 204 7.29 9.47 11.16
N LEU A 205 6.21 10.26 11.14
CA LEU A 205 6.28 11.72 11.09
C LEU A 205 6.96 12.31 12.34
N TRP A 206 6.60 11.82 13.53
CA TRP A 206 7.18 12.31 14.78
C TRP A 206 8.67 12.01 14.87
N LEU A 207 9.09 10.80 14.50
CA LEU A 207 10.49 10.40 14.44
C LEU A 207 11.26 11.24 13.44
N ALA A 208 10.72 11.50 12.25
CA ALA A 208 11.34 12.36 11.26
C ALA A 208 11.57 13.80 11.76
N LEU A 209 10.63 14.34 12.55
CA LEU A 209 10.68 15.72 13.06
C LEU A 209 11.48 15.89 14.36
N ASN A 210 11.49 14.88 15.23
CA ASN A 210 12.02 14.99 16.59
C ASN A 210 13.26 14.12 16.84
N SER A 211 13.62 13.25 15.91
CA SER A 211 14.90 12.53 15.97
C SER A 211 16.04 13.52 16.02
N GLN A 212 16.85 13.42 17.08
CA GLN A 212 18.07 14.18 17.20
C GLN A 212 19.05 13.86 16.06
N PRO A 213 19.93 14.82 15.67
CA PRO A 213 21.09 14.53 14.85
C PRO A 213 21.96 13.46 15.53
N GLU A 214 22.64 12.63 14.73
CA GLU A 214 23.55 11.59 15.24
C GLU A 214 22.85 10.55 16.14
N LEU A 215 21.59 10.24 15.83
CA LEU A 215 20.76 9.32 16.60
C LEU A 215 21.48 7.98 16.89
N LEU A 216 22.18 7.44 15.89
CA LEU A 216 22.89 6.17 16.04
C LEU A 216 24.02 6.24 17.08
N MET A 217 24.74 7.36 17.15
CA MET A 217 25.78 7.58 18.17
C MET A 217 25.17 7.70 19.56
N ASN A 218 24.02 8.37 19.68
CA ASN A 218 23.31 8.48 20.95
C ASN A 218 22.84 7.12 21.45
N ILE A 219 22.40 6.21 20.56
CA ILE A 219 22.02 4.84 20.94
C ILE A 219 23.22 4.04 21.46
N VAL A 220 24.41 4.20 20.87
CA VAL A 220 25.65 3.57 21.37
C VAL A 220 25.96 4.08 22.79
N THR A 221 25.81 5.39 23.00
CA THR A 221 26.23 6.07 24.23
C THR A 221 25.22 5.89 25.36
N PHE A 222 23.93 5.88 25.05
CA PHE A 222 22.84 5.89 26.00
C PHE A 222 21.81 4.79 25.68
N ALA A 223 21.78 3.75 26.52
CA ALA A 223 20.83 2.65 26.37
C ALA A 223 19.36 3.07 26.47
N THR A 224 19.06 4.24 27.05
CA THR A 224 17.70 4.76 27.25
C THR A 224 17.16 5.59 26.08
N THR A 225 17.95 5.84 25.01
CA THR A 225 17.52 6.71 23.90
C THR A 225 16.20 6.26 23.27
N GLU A 226 16.03 4.97 23.02
CA GLU A 226 14.77 4.43 22.46
C GLU A 226 13.59 4.65 23.42
N THR A 227 13.80 4.40 24.71
CA THR A 227 12.78 4.62 25.76
C THR A 227 12.35 6.08 25.82
N HIS A 228 13.31 7.02 25.75
CA HIS A 228 12.99 8.44 25.73
C HIS A 228 12.24 8.87 24.47
N LEU A 229 12.54 8.27 23.31
CA LEU A 229 11.83 8.56 22.06
C LEU A 229 10.37 8.08 22.11
N ILE A 230 10.12 6.86 22.57
CA ILE A 230 8.74 6.36 22.68
C ILE A 230 7.93 7.12 23.73
N GLU A 231 8.56 7.48 24.87
CA GLU A 231 7.92 8.32 25.88
C GLU A 231 7.62 9.71 25.33
N GLY A 232 8.54 10.32 24.59
CA GLY A 232 8.33 11.60 23.92
C GLY A 232 7.19 11.54 22.90
N PHE A 233 7.06 10.45 22.15
CA PHE A 233 5.96 10.25 21.21
C PHE A 233 4.61 10.12 21.93
N LYS A 234 4.55 9.34 23.02
CA LYS A 234 3.33 9.18 23.84
C LYS A 234 2.81 10.49 24.41
N HIS A 235 3.71 11.40 24.81
CA HIS A 235 3.36 12.72 25.34
C HIS A 235 3.29 13.81 24.25
N SER A 236 3.35 13.43 22.97
CA SER A 236 3.28 14.39 21.88
C SER A 236 1.84 14.72 21.52
N LYS A 237 1.63 15.89 20.89
CA LYS A 237 0.36 16.32 20.30
C LYS A 237 -0.25 15.32 19.28
N TYR A 238 0.51 14.32 18.84
CA TYR A 238 0.04 13.30 17.89
C TYR A 238 -0.63 12.10 18.57
N LEU A 239 -0.47 11.93 19.88
CA LEU A 239 -1.07 10.84 20.66
C LEU A 239 -1.78 11.32 21.93
N GLU A 240 -1.49 12.53 22.41
CA GLU A 240 -2.11 13.08 23.62
C GLU A 240 -3.62 13.24 23.43
N GLY A 241 -4.41 12.59 24.30
CA GLY A 241 -5.88 12.64 24.27
C GLY A 241 -6.55 11.74 23.22
N GLU A 242 -5.78 10.98 22.44
CA GLU A 242 -6.30 10.05 21.43
C GLU A 242 -6.58 8.67 22.06
N ASP A 243 -7.64 7.99 21.60
CA ASP A 243 -7.93 6.61 22.02
C ASP A 243 -7.23 5.61 21.10
N TYR A 244 -6.46 4.68 21.67
CA TYR A 244 -5.70 3.67 20.92
C TYR A 244 -5.42 2.44 21.80
N LEU A 245 -5.21 1.30 21.16
CA LEU A 245 -4.79 0.09 21.86
C LEU A 245 -3.29 0.13 22.14
N ILE A 246 -2.90 -0.14 23.40
CA ILE A 246 -1.49 -0.16 23.82
C ILE A 246 -0.68 -1.21 23.04
N ALA A 247 -1.31 -2.35 22.70
CA ALA A 247 -0.67 -3.40 21.90
C ALA A 247 -0.36 -2.93 20.46
N ASP A 248 -1.29 -2.20 19.85
CA ASP A 248 -1.12 -1.61 18.52
C ASP A 248 -0.04 -0.54 18.56
N LEU A 249 -0.02 0.33 19.58
CA LEU A 249 1.05 1.31 19.75
C LEU A 249 2.43 0.64 19.85
N LYS A 250 2.57 -0.42 20.66
CA LYS A 250 3.85 -1.10 20.83
C LYS A 250 4.36 -1.68 19.50
N THR A 251 3.51 -2.45 18.82
CA THR A 251 3.89 -3.12 17.57
C THR A 251 4.16 -2.13 16.43
N THR A 252 3.33 -1.11 16.29
CA THR A 252 3.50 -0.08 15.25
C THR A 252 4.71 0.81 15.53
N TRP A 253 4.98 1.15 16.79
CA TRP A 253 6.20 1.87 17.18
C TRP A 253 7.46 1.06 16.85
N GLU A 254 7.51 -0.22 17.21
CA GLU A 254 8.66 -1.08 16.91
C GLU A 254 8.95 -1.11 15.40
N GLN A 255 7.90 -1.18 14.56
CA GLN A 255 8.04 -1.13 13.10
C GLN A 255 8.51 0.24 12.59
N ALA A 256 7.88 1.33 13.04
CA ALA A 256 8.25 2.70 12.66
C ALA A 256 9.69 3.02 13.08
N TYR A 257 10.03 2.70 14.32
CA TYR A 257 11.38 2.87 14.86
C TYR A 257 12.42 2.06 14.09
N PHE A 258 12.15 0.78 13.80
CA PHE A 258 13.04 -0.04 12.99
C PHE A 258 13.29 0.57 11.60
N GLN A 259 12.22 1.00 10.91
CA GLN A 259 12.32 1.64 9.60
C GLN A 259 13.11 2.95 9.65
N HIS A 260 12.87 3.77 10.67
CA HIS A 260 13.60 5.02 10.90
C HIS A 260 15.09 4.76 11.17
N ILE A 261 15.42 3.75 11.98
CA ILE A 261 16.81 3.37 12.23
C ILE A 261 17.48 2.90 10.93
N GLU A 262 16.82 2.05 10.13
CA GLU A 262 17.32 1.64 8.80
C GLU A 262 17.59 2.83 7.87
N GLU A 263 16.73 3.84 7.88
CA GLU A 263 16.95 5.08 7.13
C GLU A 263 18.18 5.82 7.65
N LYS A 264 18.28 6.00 8.97
CA LYS A 264 19.42 6.67 9.62
C LYS A 264 20.76 5.96 9.37
N LYS A 265 20.77 4.62 9.31
CA LYS A 265 21.96 3.84 8.94
C LYS A 265 22.46 4.17 7.53
N ARG A 266 21.56 4.53 6.60
CA ARG A 266 21.88 4.89 5.21
C ARG A 266 22.16 6.39 5.05
N SER A 267 21.45 7.25 5.76
CA SER A 267 21.52 8.70 5.58
C SER A 267 22.62 9.35 6.42
N GLU A 268 22.69 9.02 7.71
CA GLU A 268 23.63 9.59 8.69
C GLU A 268 24.82 8.66 8.90
N GLY A 269 24.55 7.37 9.15
CA GLY A 269 25.56 6.38 9.45
C GLY A 269 26.10 6.46 10.89
N LEU A 270 27.10 5.65 11.18
CA LEU A 270 27.75 5.54 12.48
C LEU A 270 29.28 5.57 12.29
N TYR A 271 30.00 6.36 13.11
CA TYR A 271 31.45 6.58 12.97
C TYR A 271 31.89 7.10 11.58
N GLY A 272 30.99 7.77 10.85
CA GLY A 272 31.23 8.21 9.47
C GLY A 272 31.01 7.13 8.41
N PHE A 273 30.59 5.92 8.80
CA PHE A 273 30.24 4.82 7.89
C PHE A 273 28.74 4.79 7.67
N LYS A 274 28.30 4.71 6.40
CA LYS A 274 26.89 4.54 6.04
C LYS A 274 26.71 3.20 5.33
N VAL A 275 25.57 2.55 5.56
CA VAL A 275 25.25 1.28 4.87
C VAL A 275 25.29 1.46 3.35
N GLY A 276 25.93 0.52 2.66
CA GLY A 276 26.17 0.57 1.22
C GLY A 276 27.37 1.40 0.79
N THR A 277 28.06 2.08 1.71
CA THR A 277 29.24 2.88 1.37
C THR A 277 30.46 2.01 1.12
N ARG A 278 31.23 2.37 0.09
CA ARG A 278 32.51 1.73 -0.23
C ARG A 278 33.55 2.11 0.81
N VAL A 279 34.35 1.15 1.28
CA VAL A 279 35.43 1.37 2.24
C VAL A 279 36.75 0.85 1.71
N VAL A 280 37.84 1.41 2.22
CA VAL A 280 39.21 0.96 1.95
C VAL A 280 39.96 0.77 3.27
N GLN A 281 40.72 -0.31 3.35
CA GLN A 281 41.74 -0.52 4.36
C GLN A 281 43.11 -0.19 3.76
N SER A 282 43.87 0.69 4.40
CA SER A 282 45.22 1.06 3.95
C SER A 282 46.30 0.30 4.74
N ILE A 283 46.96 -0.66 4.10
CA ILE A 283 48.00 -1.51 4.69
C ILE A 283 49.37 -0.99 4.29
N SER A 284 50.20 -0.59 5.27
CA SER A 284 51.53 -0.03 4.99
C SER A 284 52.47 -1.06 4.37
N LYS A 285 53.16 -0.67 3.29
CA LYS A 285 54.19 -1.50 2.66
C LYS A 285 55.50 -1.38 3.43
N GLN A 286 56.13 -2.53 3.71
CA GLN A 286 57.47 -2.59 4.28
C GLN A 286 58.54 -2.02 3.31
N TYR A 287 58.28 -2.04 2.00
CA TYR A 287 59.20 -1.52 0.98
C TYR A 287 58.47 -0.74 -0.10
N VAL A 288 58.84 0.52 -0.31
CA VAL A 288 58.18 1.44 -1.26
C VAL A 288 59.14 1.82 -2.38
N LYS A 289 58.83 1.42 -3.62
CA LYS A 289 59.55 1.92 -4.80
C LYS A 289 59.23 3.41 -5.02
N PRO A 290 60.19 4.23 -5.48
CA PRO A 290 59.93 5.64 -5.77
C PRO A 290 58.79 5.79 -6.78
N LYS A 291 57.87 6.73 -6.50
CA LYS A 291 56.65 7.07 -7.29
C LYS A 291 55.47 6.10 -7.20
N LYS A 292 55.52 5.04 -6.38
CA LYS A 292 54.35 4.18 -6.09
C LYS A 292 53.69 4.52 -4.75
N SER A 293 52.41 4.17 -4.59
CA SER A 293 51.72 4.31 -3.31
C SER A 293 52.44 3.50 -2.22
N PRO A 294 52.63 4.06 -1.02
CA PRO A 294 53.22 3.35 0.12
C PRO A 294 52.25 2.35 0.76
N TYR A 295 51.01 2.25 0.27
CA TYR A 295 50.00 1.35 0.82
C TYR A 295 49.59 0.26 -0.19
N ASP A 296 49.24 -0.91 0.33
CA ASP A 296 48.31 -1.83 -0.30
C ASP A 296 46.90 -1.53 0.19
N TYR A 297 45.91 -1.76 -0.68
CA TYR A 297 44.52 -1.41 -0.41
C TYR A 297 43.65 -2.65 -0.50
N LEU A 298 42.86 -2.89 0.54
CA LEU A 298 41.76 -3.85 0.53
C LEU A 298 40.44 -3.07 0.45
N PHE A 299 39.55 -3.47 -0.46
CA PHE A 299 38.29 -2.77 -0.70
C PHE A 299 37.12 -3.61 -0.21
N GLY A 300 36.10 -2.94 0.32
CA GLY A 300 34.88 -3.57 0.82
C GLY A 300 33.70 -2.61 0.80
N PHE A 301 32.58 -3.03 1.36
CA PHE A 301 31.39 -2.20 1.57
C PHE A 301 30.78 -2.46 2.93
N VAL A 302 30.17 -1.41 3.49
CA VAL A 302 29.41 -1.52 4.74
C VAL A 302 28.09 -2.23 4.44
N VAL A 303 27.86 -3.37 5.08
CA VAL A 303 26.66 -4.20 4.93
C VAL A 303 25.56 -3.72 5.85
N ASP A 304 25.90 -3.52 7.13
CA ASP A 304 24.96 -3.10 8.16
C ASP A 304 25.69 -2.37 9.29
N LEU A 305 24.92 -1.66 10.11
CA LEU A 305 25.35 -0.98 11.31
C LEU A 305 24.40 -1.34 12.46
N GLU A 306 24.90 -1.94 13.52
CA GLU A 306 24.14 -2.33 14.72
C GLU A 306 24.60 -1.54 15.94
N PRO A 307 24.00 -0.38 16.25
CA PRO A 307 24.48 0.50 17.33
C PRO A 307 24.52 -0.14 18.72
N LYS A 308 23.66 -1.13 18.99
CA LYS A 308 23.60 -1.82 20.29
C LYS A 308 24.60 -2.98 20.41
N ALA A 309 25.27 -3.37 19.31
CA ALA A 309 26.23 -4.46 19.32
C ALA A 309 27.59 -4.00 19.84
N GLU A 310 28.38 -4.93 20.41
CA GLU A 310 29.77 -4.66 20.81
C GLU A 310 30.64 -4.23 19.62
N LYS A 311 30.34 -4.78 18.43
CA LYS A 311 30.99 -4.45 17.16
C LYS A 311 29.94 -3.93 16.17
N PRO A 312 29.67 -2.62 16.17
CA PRO A 312 28.54 -2.07 15.43
C PRO A 312 28.66 -2.14 13.92
N ALA A 313 29.86 -2.18 13.33
CA ALA A 313 30.00 -2.04 11.89
C ALA A 313 30.26 -3.38 11.21
N LEU A 314 29.37 -3.80 10.29
CA LEU A 314 29.55 -4.99 9.48
C LEU A 314 30.07 -4.62 8.09
N VAL A 315 31.25 -5.13 7.71
CA VAL A 315 31.88 -4.84 6.42
C VAL A 315 32.13 -6.13 5.65
N HIS A 316 31.74 -6.15 4.38
CA HIS A 316 32.09 -7.23 3.46
C HIS A 316 33.26 -6.78 2.57
N TRP A 317 34.33 -7.56 2.53
CA TRP A 317 35.52 -7.28 1.74
C TRP A 317 35.49 -8.05 0.43
N ASP A 318 35.94 -7.44 -0.67
CA ASP A 318 35.83 -8.03 -2.02
C ASP A 318 36.52 -9.41 -2.16
N ASN A 319 37.55 -9.65 -1.35
CA ASN A 319 38.37 -10.85 -1.41
C ASN A 319 38.10 -11.81 -0.24
N VAL A 320 37.01 -11.61 0.52
CA VAL A 320 36.67 -12.40 1.70
C VAL A 320 35.19 -12.80 1.62
N ASP A 321 34.91 -14.09 1.68
CA ASP A 321 33.55 -14.61 1.49
C ASP A 321 32.58 -14.16 2.61
N SER A 322 33.09 -14.02 3.85
CA SER A 322 32.27 -13.64 5.01
C SER A 322 32.44 -12.17 5.41
N PRO A 323 31.35 -11.46 5.73
CA PRO A 323 31.42 -10.15 6.36
C PRO A 323 32.12 -10.21 7.72
N THR A 324 32.83 -9.13 8.08
CA THR A 324 33.56 -8.99 9.34
C THR A 324 32.99 -7.84 10.15
N TYR A 325 32.83 -8.05 11.46
CA TYR A 325 32.36 -7.05 12.41
C TYR A 325 33.51 -6.25 13.01
N TYR A 326 33.31 -4.94 13.15
CA TYR A 326 34.29 -4.00 13.69
C TYR A 326 33.67 -3.07 14.73
N ASN A 327 34.46 -2.76 15.76
CA ASN A 327 34.22 -1.61 16.63
C ASN A 327 35.02 -0.37 16.18
N GLN A 328 34.82 0.78 16.84
CA GLN A 328 35.49 2.03 16.48
C GLN A 328 37.02 1.96 16.62
N GLU A 329 37.53 1.28 17.65
CA GLU A 329 38.97 1.14 17.88
C GLU A 329 39.64 0.31 16.79
N GLU A 330 39.03 -0.80 16.39
CA GLU A 330 39.48 -1.66 15.31
C GLU A 330 39.46 -0.93 13.97
N ILE A 331 38.41 -0.15 13.68
CA ILE A 331 38.33 0.71 12.49
C ILE A 331 39.55 1.65 12.41
N ASN A 332 39.87 2.31 13.52
CA ASN A 332 41.00 3.23 13.61
C ASN A 332 42.34 2.50 13.49
N LEU A 333 42.51 1.39 14.22
CA LEU A 333 43.72 0.58 14.22
C LEU A 333 44.05 0.04 12.82
N PHE A 334 43.04 -0.44 12.10
CA PHE A 334 43.19 -1.01 10.77
C PHE A 334 43.20 0.04 9.65
N SER A 335 43.08 1.35 9.97
CA SER A 335 42.97 2.42 8.97
C SER A 335 41.87 2.11 7.94
N ILE A 336 40.71 1.68 8.41
CA ILE A 336 39.52 1.47 7.59
C ILE A 336 38.85 2.83 7.42
N CYS A 337 38.65 3.26 6.18
CA CYS A 337 38.07 4.57 5.87
C CYS A 337 37.01 4.45 4.79
N PRO A 338 35.90 5.21 4.88
CA PRO A 338 34.96 5.33 3.79
C PRO A 338 35.62 6.04 2.60
N ILE A 339 35.21 5.63 1.40
CA ILE A 339 35.63 6.22 0.13
C ILE A 339 34.50 7.12 -0.36
N GLU A 340 34.79 8.41 -0.47
CA GLU A 340 33.88 9.37 -1.04
C GLU A 340 34.12 9.51 -2.54
N GLN A 341 33.04 9.57 -3.33
CA GLN A 341 33.12 9.88 -4.75
C GLN A 341 32.67 11.31 -5.00
N VAL A 342 33.59 12.13 -5.53
CA VAL A 342 33.34 13.53 -5.85
C VAL A 342 33.26 13.70 -7.36
N LYS A 343 32.10 14.13 -7.84
CA LYS A 343 31.87 14.42 -9.26
C LYS A 343 32.26 15.87 -9.55
N ILE A 344 33.21 16.07 -10.46
CA ILE A 344 33.65 17.41 -10.91
C ILE A 344 32.89 17.83 -12.17
N SER A 345 32.69 16.89 -13.10
CA SER A 345 31.86 17.07 -14.28
C SER A 345 31.17 15.76 -14.67
N ASN A 346 30.37 15.76 -15.72
CA ASN A 346 29.75 14.54 -16.24
C ASN A 346 30.75 13.50 -16.74
N GLN A 347 31.99 13.91 -17.04
CA GLN A 347 33.03 13.04 -17.56
C GLN A 347 34.20 12.88 -16.59
N VAL A 348 34.25 13.63 -15.50
CA VAL A 348 35.39 13.61 -14.58
C VAL A 348 34.91 13.53 -13.14
N CYS A 349 35.38 12.52 -12.43
CA CYS A 349 35.17 12.38 -11.00
C CYS A 349 36.42 11.79 -10.34
N TYR A 350 36.49 11.86 -9.03
CA TYR A 350 37.52 11.17 -8.27
C TYR A 350 36.94 10.53 -7.03
N GLN A 351 37.70 9.60 -6.49
CA GLN A 351 37.44 8.97 -5.22
C GLN A 351 38.60 9.21 -4.28
N ILE A 352 38.28 9.48 -3.02
CA ILE A 352 39.26 9.76 -1.97
C ILE A 352 38.79 9.12 -0.67
N SER A 353 39.72 8.58 0.13
CA SER A 353 39.41 8.19 1.50
C SER A 353 39.40 9.41 2.42
N THR A 354 38.65 9.33 3.51
CA THR A 354 38.60 10.40 4.53
C THR A 354 39.95 10.74 5.16
N ASP A 355 40.88 9.77 5.21
CA ASP A 355 42.25 9.96 5.68
C ASP A 355 43.24 10.42 4.58
N GLU A 356 42.74 10.70 3.38
CA GLU A 356 43.49 11.10 2.18
C GLU A 356 44.59 10.13 1.71
N LYS A 357 44.70 8.93 2.31
CA LYS A 357 45.72 7.93 1.92
C LYS A 357 45.39 7.23 0.62
N PHE A 358 44.11 7.14 0.27
CA PHE A 358 43.63 6.58 -0.98
C PHE A 358 43.10 7.70 -1.89
N TYR A 359 43.52 7.67 -3.17
CA TYR A 359 43.03 8.60 -4.19
C TYR A 359 43.07 7.95 -5.56
N ARG A 360 41.96 7.98 -6.29
CA ARG A 360 41.88 7.61 -7.71
C ARG A 360 40.98 8.58 -8.46
N ALA A 361 41.33 8.95 -9.69
CA ALA A 361 40.44 9.74 -10.55
C ALA A 361 40.03 8.99 -11.81
N PHE A 362 38.84 9.33 -12.29
CA PHE A 362 38.21 8.71 -13.44
C PHE A 362 37.92 9.76 -14.51
N VAL A 363 38.15 9.36 -15.76
CA VAL A 363 37.75 10.13 -16.93
C VAL A 363 36.89 9.24 -17.83
N GLY A 364 35.63 9.65 -17.98
CA GLY A 364 34.57 8.97 -18.72
C GLY A 364 34.39 9.51 -20.14
N PHE A 365 34.08 8.61 -21.08
CA PHE A 365 33.84 8.94 -22.48
C PHE A 365 32.67 8.15 -23.06
N SER A 366 31.97 8.76 -24.01
CA SER A 366 30.91 8.12 -24.80
C SER A 366 31.46 7.04 -25.75
N SER A 367 32.68 7.21 -26.26
CA SER A 367 33.32 6.26 -27.17
C SER A 367 34.85 6.20 -27.02
N LYS A 368 35.44 5.04 -27.38
CA LYS A 368 36.91 4.87 -27.46
C LYS A 368 37.57 5.87 -28.43
N LYS A 369 36.86 6.31 -29.49
CA LYS A 369 37.37 7.27 -30.48
C LYS A 369 37.59 8.64 -29.85
N VAL A 370 36.60 9.12 -29.09
CA VAL A 370 36.70 10.39 -28.36
C VAL A 370 37.82 10.31 -27.32
N ALA A 371 37.88 9.24 -26.54
CA ALA A 371 38.94 9.02 -25.55
C ALA A 371 40.35 9.10 -26.18
N ARG A 372 40.57 8.42 -27.32
CA ARG A 372 41.85 8.46 -28.04
C ARG A 372 42.25 9.86 -28.52
N SER A 373 41.28 10.69 -28.91
CA SER A 373 41.56 12.07 -29.37
C SER A 373 42.07 12.98 -28.26
N TRP A 374 41.61 12.78 -27.02
CA TRP A 374 42.00 13.56 -25.84
C TRP A 374 43.20 12.97 -25.09
N TRP A 375 43.54 11.72 -25.36
CA TRP A 375 44.53 10.92 -24.62
C TRP A 375 45.85 11.64 -24.32
N ARG A 376 46.46 12.28 -25.34
CA ARG A 376 47.75 12.98 -25.18
C ARG A 376 47.66 14.18 -24.25
N HIS A 377 46.55 14.92 -24.29
CA HIS A 377 46.35 16.10 -23.46
C HIS A 377 46.07 15.71 -22.00
N ILE A 378 45.23 14.71 -21.79
CA ILE A 378 44.93 14.23 -20.44
C ILE A 378 46.19 13.65 -19.80
N LYS A 379 47.00 12.89 -20.56
CA LYS A 379 48.28 12.38 -20.05
C LYS A 379 49.26 13.48 -19.63
N ARG A 380 49.22 14.64 -20.30
CA ARG A 380 50.07 15.79 -19.96
C ARG A 380 49.64 16.43 -18.64
N GLU A 381 48.34 16.47 -18.34
CA GLU A 381 47.81 17.12 -17.14
C GLU A 381 47.78 16.19 -15.92
N LEU A 382 47.28 14.95 -16.05
CA LEU A 382 47.02 14.06 -14.92
C LEU A 382 48.16 13.06 -14.66
N GLY A 383 48.91 12.68 -15.71
CA GLY A 383 49.93 11.62 -15.65
C GLY A 383 49.57 10.41 -16.50
N TYR A 384 49.72 9.19 -15.97
CA TYR A 384 49.42 7.99 -16.74
C TYR A 384 47.91 7.70 -16.70
N LEU A 385 47.30 7.53 -17.88
CA LEU A 385 46.00 6.89 -17.97
C LEU A 385 46.21 5.38 -18.10
N SER A 386 45.78 4.63 -17.09
CA SER A 386 45.76 3.19 -17.17
C SER A 386 44.69 2.72 -18.15
N GLN A 387 44.70 1.42 -18.48
CA GLN A 387 43.73 0.87 -19.41
C GLN A 387 42.30 0.96 -18.84
N LEU A 388 41.29 0.75 -19.69
CA LEU A 388 39.90 0.59 -19.26
C LEU A 388 39.87 -0.41 -18.11
N VAL A 389 39.45 0.02 -16.94
CA VAL A 389 39.24 -0.87 -15.81
C VAL A 389 37.80 -1.31 -15.86
N GLU A 390 37.59 -2.62 -15.93
CA GLU A 390 36.28 -3.21 -15.70
C GLU A 390 35.98 -3.04 -14.22
N LEU A 391 35.17 -2.04 -13.91
CA LEU A 391 34.68 -1.81 -12.57
C LEU A 391 33.48 -2.74 -12.34
N PRO A 392 33.21 -3.16 -11.08
CA PRO A 392 32.03 -3.95 -10.76
C PRO A 392 30.76 -3.30 -11.35
N PRO A 393 29.72 -4.07 -11.72
CA PRO A 393 28.50 -3.53 -12.32
C PRO A 393 27.81 -2.39 -11.52
N ALA A 394 28.05 -2.35 -10.20
CA ALA A 394 27.58 -1.28 -9.31
C ALA A 394 28.39 0.03 -9.38
N GLU A 395 29.61 0.01 -9.94
CA GLU A 395 30.51 1.16 -10.04
C GLU A 395 30.57 1.71 -11.47
N ASN A 396 29.60 2.57 -11.84
CA ASN A 396 29.69 3.42 -13.04
C ASN A 396 29.98 4.89 -12.66
N PRO A 397 31.25 5.23 -12.35
CA PRO A 397 31.59 6.44 -11.60
C PRO A 397 31.28 7.75 -12.35
N THR A 398 31.19 7.73 -13.69
CA THR A 398 30.83 8.90 -14.49
C THR A 398 29.50 8.74 -15.23
N GLY A 399 28.87 7.57 -15.20
CA GLY A 399 27.74 7.25 -16.07
C GLY A 399 28.11 6.94 -17.53
N CYS A 400 29.37 7.12 -17.94
CA CYS A 400 29.82 6.93 -19.31
C CYS A 400 30.12 5.46 -19.64
N LYS A 401 30.01 5.10 -20.93
CA LYS A 401 30.27 3.73 -21.43
C LYS A 401 31.74 3.30 -21.28
N TYR A 402 32.68 4.24 -21.32
CA TYR A 402 34.11 3.95 -21.21
C TYR A 402 34.73 4.82 -20.11
N ASN A 403 35.25 4.20 -19.06
CA ASN A 403 35.92 4.88 -17.96
C ASN A 403 37.42 4.53 -17.92
N TYR A 404 38.27 5.53 -17.84
CA TYR A 404 39.72 5.35 -17.66
C TYR A 404 40.14 5.85 -16.29
N ILE A 405 41.09 5.17 -15.67
CA ILE A 405 41.65 5.57 -14.37
C ILE A 405 42.96 6.32 -14.59
N ALA A 406 43.11 7.45 -13.91
CA ALA A 406 44.39 8.16 -13.83
C ALA A 406 45.23 7.59 -12.69
N THR A 407 46.40 7.05 -13.04
CA THR A 407 47.41 6.50 -12.12
C THR A 407 48.75 7.23 -12.31
N ASP A 408 49.70 6.98 -11.42
CA ASP A 408 51.07 7.54 -11.49
C ASP A 408 51.09 9.06 -11.71
N TRP A 409 50.34 9.76 -10.86
CA TRP A 409 50.17 11.20 -10.89
C TRP A 409 51.52 11.91 -10.88
N GLN A 410 51.70 12.87 -11.79
CA GLN A 410 52.92 13.69 -11.82
C GLN A 410 53.04 14.56 -10.57
N GLN A 411 51.90 14.98 -10.02
CA GLN A 411 51.82 15.87 -8.87
C GLN A 411 51.81 15.08 -7.55
N LYS A 412 52.61 15.55 -6.59
CA LYS A 412 52.72 14.93 -5.27
C LYS A 412 51.57 15.28 -4.32
N THR A 413 51.07 16.51 -4.38
CA THR A 413 50.05 17.00 -3.44
C THR A 413 48.64 16.85 -3.99
N LEU A 414 47.67 16.57 -3.11
CA LEU A 414 46.26 16.45 -3.46
C LEU A 414 45.73 17.73 -4.13
N LYS A 415 46.01 18.89 -3.54
CA LYS A 415 45.60 20.20 -4.09
C LYS A 415 46.06 20.41 -5.54
N ALA A 416 47.29 20.02 -5.87
CA ALA A 416 47.79 20.12 -7.23
C ALA A 416 47.09 19.12 -8.17
N ARG A 417 46.87 17.87 -7.73
CA ARG A 417 46.11 16.87 -8.49
C ARG A 417 44.70 17.36 -8.83
N LEU A 418 43.99 17.93 -7.84
CA LEU A 418 42.65 18.47 -8.03
C LEU A 418 42.62 19.65 -9.00
N ARG A 419 43.60 20.55 -8.94
CA ARG A 419 43.71 21.68 -9.89
C ARG A 419 43.82 21.19 -11.34
N HIS A 420 44.68 20.21 -11.61
CA HIS A 420 44.81 19.63 -12.96
C HIS A 420 43.56 18.86 -13.37
N LEU A 421 42.90 18.18 -12.42
CA LEU A 421 41.65 17.49 -12.69
C LEU A 421 40.52 18.46 -13.05
N GLN A 422 40.45 19.64 -12.42
CA GLN A 422 39.53 20.72 -12.77
C GLN A 422 39.80 21.28 -14.17
N ILE A 423 41.07 21.39 -14.58
CA ILE A 423 41.43 21.79 -15.96
C ILE A 423 40.91 20.77 -16.97
N VAL A 424 41.09 19.47 -16.70
CA VAL A 424 40.57 18.42 -17.59
C VAL A 424 39.04 18.43 -17.62
N ALA A 425 38.41 18.68 -16.48
CA ALA A 425 36.95 18.74 -16.38
C ALA A 425 36.32 19.92 -17.12
N SER A 426 37.07 21.00 -17.39
CA SER A 426 36.59 22.15 -18.17
C SER A 426 36.62 21.92 -19.69
N TRP A 427 37.21 20.81 -20.15
CA TRP A 427 37.24 20.46 -21.56
C TRP A 427 35.93 19.79 -22.00
N ASP A 428 35.51 20.02 -23.25
CA ASP A 428 34.38 19.29 -23.84
C ASP A 428 34.80 17.87 -24.27
N LEU A 429 34.85 16.97 -23.29
CA LEU A 429 35.22 15.55 -23.46
C LEU A 429 34.13 14.72 -24.15
N THR A 430 33.01 15.33 -24.57
CA THR A 430 31.95 14.64 -25.32
C THR A 430 32.24 14.58 -26.81
N LYS A 431 33.03 15.53 -27.31
CA LYS A 431 33.37 15.65 -28.73
C LYS A 431 34.80 15.20 -28.98
N VAL A 432 35.05 14.74 -30.21
CA VAL A 432 36.41 14.51 -30.68
C VAL A 432 37.13 15.86 -30.63
N LYS A 433 38.33 15.88 -30.05
CA LYS A 433 39.12 17.11 -30.03
C LYS A 433 39.38 17.56 -31.47
N ASP A 434 38.92 18.74 -31.83
CA ASP A 434 39.27 19.35 -33.10
C ASP A 434 40.79 19.42 -33.21
N LYS A 435 41.32 18.93 -34.34
CA LYS A 435 42.75 19.12 -34.62
C LYS A 435 43.00 20.62 -34.52
N PRO A 436 44.06 21.08 -33.82
CA PRO A 436 44.44 22.47 -33.97
C PRO A 436 44.60 22.71 -35.47
N ASN A 437 43.91 23.72 -35.99
CA ASN A 437 44.27 24.28 -37.28
C ASN A 437 45.78 24.49 -37.20
N LYS A 438 46.53 23.80 -38.07
CA LYS A 438 47.93 24.12 -38.30
C LYS A 438 47.92 25.58 -38.73
N ILE A 439 48.29 26.47 -37.82
CA ILE A 439 48.77 27.80 -38.18
C ILE A 439 50.21 27.58 -38.63
#